data_AF-A0A8T0VNU8-F1
#
_entry.id   AF-A0A8T0VNU8-F1
#
_cell.length_a   1.000
_cell.length_b   1.000
_cell.length_c   1.000
_cell.angle_alpha   90.00
_cell.angle_beta   90.00
_cell.angle_gamma   90.00
#
_symmetry.space_group_name_H-M   'P 1'
#
loop_
_entity.id
_entity.type
_entity.pdbx_description
1 polymer ?
#
loop_
_entity_poly.entity_id
_entity_poly.type
_entity_poly.pdbx_seq_one_letter_code
_entity_poly.pdbx_strand_id
1 'polypeptide(L)'
;MSIACCLPVVECVYCLACARWAWQRCLHSGGYDSETWGVASAAEFEPVPRLCRLILSVYEDDLENPQWAPPGGYGMEPRWVVHRRTYEHTHGHAPTYLLYVDHRHSDVVLAVRGMNMAKESDYAVLLDNKLGQRRFDGGYVHNGLLKAAEWVFDAECDVLRDLLEKNPGYTLTFAGHSLGSGVVAMLALVAVHNKERLGGIERKRIRCFAMAPARCMSLNLAVRYADIINAVILQQDDFLPRTDIPLEDIFKSLFCLPCLLCGRCLIDTCIPESVMLRDPRRLYAPGRLYHIVERKPFSCGRIPPVVRTAVPVDGRFEHIILSCNATSDHAIIWIEREAQRALDLLVENEETMEAPEVQRMGDEITVTRAHDEEQQAALRRAVALGVADVNVPSTYGTFDENPTSEADEAAPLLSDSGRRRAWDEWISRIFEKDESGQMVPRR
;
A
#
# COMPACT_ATOMS: atom_id res chain seq x y z
N MET A 1 27.42 -10.34 -46.82
CA MET A 1 26.24 -9.63 -46.30
C MET A 1 26.58 -9.25 -44.87
N SER A 2 26.97 -7.99 -44.67
CA SER A 2 27.72 -7.55 -43.48
C SER A 2 26.78 -7.31 -42.30
N ILE A 3 27.12 -7.89 -41.15
CA ILE A 3 26.44 -7.72 -39.84
C ILE A 3 26.30 -6.22 -39.47
N ALA A 4 27.16 -5.36 -40.04
CA ALA A 4 27.14 -3.91 -39.88
C ALA A 4 25.90 -3.19 -40.47
N CYS A 5 25.19 -3.78 -41.45
CA CYS A 5 23.97 -3.17 -42.00
C CYS A 5 22.70 -3.47 -41.16
N CYS A 6 22.76 -4.43 -40.24
CA CYS A 6 21.62 -4.80 -39.38
C CYS A 6 21.58 -4.00 -38.07
N LEU A 7 22.73 -3.52 -37.58
CA LEU A 7 22.83 -2.67 -36.38
C LEU A 7 21.93 -1.41 -36.41
N PRO A 8 21.96 -0.57 -37.46
CA PRO A 8 21.13 0.64 -37.48
C PRO A 8 19.62 0.33 -37.60
N VAL A 9 19.24 -0.82 -38.18
CA VAL A 9 17.83 -1.23 -38.25
C VAL A 9 17.34 -1.72 -36.89
N VAL A 10 18.16 -2.48 -36.16
CA VAL A 10 17.84 -2.95 -34.81
C VAL A 10 17.75 -1.78 -33.84
N GLU A 11 18.65 -0.79 -33.94
CA GLU A 11 18.60 0.44 -33.15
C GLU A 11 17.37 1.29 -33.48
N CYS A 12 17.00 1.43 -34.77
CA CYS A 12 15.79 2.15 -35.16
C CYS A 12 14.50 1.45 -34.69
N VAL A 13 14.42 0.12 -34.79
CA VAL A 13 13.28 -0.66 -34.28
C VAL A 13 13.19 -0.55 -32.77
N TYR A 14 14.33 -0.60 -32.07
CA TYR A 14 14.40 -0.39 -30.63
C TYR A 14 13.94 1.02 -30.22
N CYS A 15 14.43 2.06 -30.89
CA CYS A 15 14.02 3.44 -30.63
C CYS A 15 12.54 3.67 -30.95
N LEU A 16 12.00 3.07 -32.03
CA LEU A 16 10.57 3.15 -32.35
C LEU A 16 9.72 2.37 -31.36
N ALA A 17 10.18 1.21 -30.87
CA ALA A 17 9.51 0.46 -29.82
C ALA A 17 9.51 1.25 -28.50
N CYS A 18 10.64 1.84 -28.12
CA CYS A 18 10.74 2.72 -26.94
C CYS A 18 9.88 3.98 -27.09
N ALA A 19 9.88 4.61 -28.25
CA ALA A 19 9.04 5.78 -28.54
C ALA A 19 7.56 5.42 -28.51
N ARG A 20 7.16 4.27 -29.09
CA ARG A 20 5.78 3.76 -29.01
C ARG A 20 5.41 3.38 -27.58
N TRP A 21 6.30 2.75 -26.82
CA TRP A 21 6.08 2.35 -25.43
C TRP A 21 5.92 3.57 -24.52
N ALA A 22 6.77 4.58 -24.69
CA ALA A 22 6.68 5.86 -23.99
C ALA A 22 5.41 6.61 -24.41
N TRP A 23 5.12 6.67 -25.71
CA TRP A 23 3.89 7.27 -26.23
C TRP A 23 2.66 6.60 -25.62
N GLN A 24 2.55 5.28 -25.66
CA GLN A 24 1.43 4.56 -25.06
C GLN A 24 1.27 4.86 -23.56
N ARG A 25 2.36 4.97 -22.78
CA ARG A 25 2.29 5.24 -21.33
C ARG A 25 2.17 6.71 -20.94
N CYS A 26 2.54 7.64 -21.83
CA CYS A 26 2.31 9.07 -21.66
C CYS A 26 0.92 9.49 -22.16
N LEU A 27 0.33 8.74 -23.11
CA LEU A 27 -1.04 8.95 -23.60
C LEU A 27 -2.10 8.26 -22.72
N HIS A 28 -1.73 7.19 -22.02
CA HIS A 28 -2.63 6.51 -21.08
C HIS A 28 -2.75 7.36 -19.82
N SER A 29 -3.95 7.84 -19.50
CA SER A 29 -4.20 8.54 -18.23
C SER A 29 -4.79 7.62 -17.18
N GLY A 30 -4.57 7.93 -15.90
CA GLY A 30 -5.03 7.08 -14.81
C GLY A 30 -6.51 6.83 -14.73
N GLY A 31 -7.29 7.75 -15.28
CA GLY A 31 -8.74 7.62 -15.34
C GLY A 31 -9.23 6.41 -16.13
N TYR A 32 -8.43 5.85 -17.06
CA TYR A 32 -8.87 4.74 -17.92
C TYR A 32 -9.00 3.42 -17.17
N ASP A 33 -8.04 3.04 -16.32
CA ASP A 33 -8.06 1.73 -15.64
C ASP A 33 -9.18 1.63 -14.59
N SER A 34 -9.69 2.78 -14.15
CA SER A 34 -10.79 2.89 -13.19
C SER A 34 -12.09 3.33 -13.83
N GLU A 35 -12.16 3.50 -15.15
CA GLU A 35 -13.34 4.08 -15.82
C GLU A 35 -14.61 3.27 -15.58
N THR A 36 -14.48 1.96 -15.45
CA THR A 36 -15.58 1.01 -15.22
C THR A 36 -15.87 0.76 -13.74
N TRP A 37 -15.17 1.42 -12.81
CA TRP A 37 -15.33 1.20 -11.37
C TRP A 37 -16.53 1.96 -10.83
N GLY A 38 -17.07 1.50 -9.69
CA GLY A 38 -18.14 2.19 -8.97
C GLY A 38 -17.65 3.53 -8.41
N VAL A 39 -18.59 4.45 -8.15
CA VAL A 39 -18.30 5.69 -7.41
C VAL A 39 -18.41 5.41 -5.93
N ALA A 40 -17.46 5.94 -5.14
CA ALA A 40 -17.46 5.73 -3.70
C ALA A 40 -18.52 6.60 -3.00
N SER A 41 -19.06 6.14 -1.87
CA SER A 41 -19.95 6.94 -1.00
C SER A 41 -19.15 7.88 -0.08
N ALA A 42 -19.79 8.92 0.43
CA ALA A 42 -19.15 9.85 1.37
C ALA A 42 -18.80 9.14 2.69
N ALA A 43 -19.69 8.27 3.19
CA ALA A 43 -19.50 7.56 4.46
C ALA A 43 -18.28 6.62 4.42
N GLU A 44 -18.04 5.91 3.31
CA GLU A 44 -16.88 5.03 3.22
C GLU A 44 -15.57 5.81 3.04
N PHE A 45 -15.63 6.99 2.42
CA PHE A 45 -14.46 7.78 2.09
C PHE A 45 -14.09 8.80 3.19
N GLU A 46 -15.01 9.10 4.11
CA GLU A 46 -14.82 10.03 5.25
C GLU A 46 -13.51 9.81 6.03
N PRO A 47 -13.08 8.57 6.32
CA PRO A 47 -11.88 8.37 7.13
C PRO A 47 -10.59 8.80 6.41
N VAL A 48 -10.60 8.87 5.08
CA VAL A 48 -9.37 9.03 4.28
C VAL A 48 -8.68 10.37 4.54
N PRO A 49 -9.31 11.55 4.40
CA PRO A 49 -8.66 12.84 4.69
C PRO A 49 -8.20 12.94 6.14
N ARG A 50 -8.99 12.43 7.10
CA ARG A 50 -8.63 12.38 8.53
C ARG A 50 -7.35 11.60 8.76
N LEU A 51 -7.26 10.39 8.21
CA LEU A 51 -6.08 9.53 8.36
C LEU A 51 -4.86 10.09 7.63
N CYS A 52 -5.03 10.76 6.49
CA CYS A 52 -3.95 11.50 5.85
C CYS A 52 -3.36 12.58 6.76
N ARG A 53 -4.20 13.37 7.44
CA ARG A 53 -3.75 14.37 8.42
C ARG A 53 -3.02 13.74 9.61
N LEU A 54 -3.52 12.61 10.12
CA LEU A 54 -2.85 11.90 11.19
C LEU A 54 -1.46 11.38 10.75
N ILE A 55 -1.35 10.82 9.54
CA ILE A 55 -0.04 10.38 9.01
C ILE A 55 0.88 11.58 8.78
N LEU A 56 0.37 12.72 8.27
CA LEU A 56 1.16 13.95 8.13
C LEU A 56 1.73 14.41 9.48
N SER A 57 0.98 14.29 10.57
CA SER A 57 1.47 14.64 11.92
C SER A 57 2.70 13.81 12.35
N VAL A 58 2.86 12.59 11.83
CA VAL A 58 4.04 11.73 12.10
C VAL A 58 5.33 12.34 11.51
N TYR A 59 5.22 13.26 10.55
CA TYR A 59 6.34 13.99 9.97
C TYR A 59 6.75 15.23 10.78
N GLU A 60 5.89 15.73 11.67
CA GLU A 60 6.24 16.86 12.55
C GLU A 60 7.27 16.44 13.59
N ASP A 61 8.14 17.37 13.97
CA ASP A 61 9.08 17.18 15.08
C ASP A 61 8.41 17.42 16.44
N ASP A 62 7.47 18.35 16.50
CA ASP A 62 6.68 18.71 17.68
C ASP A 62 5.19 18.77 17.34
N LEU A 63 4.38 17.97 18.03
CA LEU A 63 2.93 17.89 17.82
C LEU A 63 2.17 19.01 18.56
N GLU A 64 2.76 19.63 19.60
CA GLU A 64 2.14 20.75 20.31
C GLU A 64 2.31 22.06 19.54
N ASN A 65 3.42 22.21 18.81
CA ASN A 65 3.72 23.37 17.98
C ASN A 65 4.11 22.95 16.55
N PRO A 66 3.12 22.51 15.73
CA PRO A 66 3.38 22.00 14.39
C PRO A 66 3.86 23.10 13.43
N GLN A 67 4.84 22.78 12.58
CA GLN A 67 5.40 23.74 11.62
C GLN A 67 4.78 23.65 10.23
N TRP A 68 4.29 22.48 9.84
CA TRP A 68 3.85 22.16 8.48
C TRP A 68 2.39 21.72 8.42
N ALA A 69 1.59 22.16 9.39
CA ALA A 69 0.18 21.83 9.47
C ALA A 69 -0.56 22.21 8.17
N PRO A 70 -1.42 21.32 7.62
CA PRO A 70 -2.23 21.63 6.46
C PRO A 70 -3.28 22.72 6.79
N PRO A 71 -3.91 23.34 5.79
CA PRO A 71 -5.01 24.27 6.01
C PRO A 71 -6.12 23.62 6.85
N GLY A 72 -6.42 24.17 8.03
CA GLY A 72 -7.37 23.57 9.00
C GLY A 72 -6.72 22.74 10.10
N GLY A 73 -5.40 22.58 10.09
CA GLY A 73 -4.63 21.85 11.10
C GLY A 73 -4.76 20.32 10.97
N TYR A 74 -4.11 19.59 11.88
CA TYR A 74 -4.16 18.13 11.89
C TYR A 74 -5.50 17.55 12.37
N GLY A 75 -6.33 18.35 13.03
CA GLY A 75 -7.60 17.89 13.61
C GLY A 75 -7.46 16.85 14.74
N MET A 76 -6.23 16.61 15.21
CA MET A 76 -5.91 15.69 16.29
C MET A 76 -5.71 16.42 17.62
N GLU A 77 -5.92 15.71 18.73
CA GLU A 77 -5.63 16.19 20.08
C GLU A 77 -4.30 15.59 20.56
N PRO A 78 -3.21 16.37 20.70
CA PRO A 78 -1.88 15.83 21.05
C PRO A 78 -1.86 14.98 22.34
N ARG A 79 -2.78 15.26 23.28
CA ARG A 79 -2.90 14.50 24.54
C ARG A 79 -3.38 13.06 24.38
N TRP A 80 -3.97 12.71 23.23
CA TRP A 80 -4.42 11.35 22.95
C TRP A 80 -3.36 10.49 22.24
N VAL A 81 -2.15 11.03 22.06
CA VAL A 81 -0.99 10.27 21.60
C VAL A 81 -0.51 9.36 22.73
N VAL A 82 -0.47 8.05 22.45
CA VAL A 82 0.03 7.05 23.39
C VAL A 82 1.54 6.90 23.23
N HIS A 83 2.00 6.63 22.00
CA HIS A 83 3.40 6.45 21.69
C HIS A 83 3.77 7.14 20.39
N ARG A 84 4.97 7.74 20.36
CA ARG A 84 5.64 8.16 19.14
C ARG A 84 6.99 7.48 19.07
N ARG A 85 7.21 6.69 18.02
CA ARG A 85 8.39 5.85 17.86
C ARG A 85 9.17 6.33 16.66
N THR A 86 10.30 6.98 16.92
CA THR A 86 11.26 7.45 15.92
C THR A 86 12.28 6.35 15.59
N TYR A 87 13.13 6.58 14.59
CA TYR A 87 14.22 5.66 14.22
C TYR A 87 15.15 5.27 15.38
N GLU A 88 15.31 6.14 16.38
CA GLU A 88 16.09 5.84 17.59
C GLU A 88 15.44 4.74 18.43
N HIS A 89 14.10 4.73 18.48
CA HIS A 89 13.31 3.73 19.18
C HIS A 89 13.17 2.44 18.36
N THR A 90 13.04 2.55 17.04
CA THR A 90 12.85 1.38 16.16
C THR A 90 14.15 0.69 15.78
N HIS A 91 15.31 1.29 16.10
CA HIS A 91 16.63 0.84 15.67
C HIS A 91 16.73 0.59 14.15
N GLY A 92 15.93 1.31 13.35
CA GLY A 92 15.88 1.13 11.90
C GLY A 92 15.12 -0.12 11.42
N HIS A 93 14.41 -0.84 12.28
CA HIS A 93 13.61 -2.00 11.86
C HIS A 93 12.27 -1.62 11.23
N ALA A 94 11.75 -0.43 11.54
CA ALA A 94 10.52 0.09 11.00
C ALA A 94 10.60 1.61 10.81
N PRO A 95 9.85 2.19 9.85
CA PRO A 95 9.69 3.63 9.73
C PRO A 95 9.08 4.21 11.01
N THR A 96 9.26 5.52 11.21
CA THR A 96 8.64 6.21 12.35
C THR A 96 7.12 6.01 12.34
N TYR A 97 6.54 5.80 13.51
CA TYR A 97 5.10 5.64 13.65
C TYR A 97 4.56 6.29 14.92
N LEU A 98 3.25 6.52 14.93
CA LEU A 98 2.48 7.14 15.99
C LEU A 98 1.31 6.23 16.37
N LEU A 99 1.17 5.93 17.65
CA LEU A 99 0.01 5.27 18.22
C LEU A 99 -0.89 6.32 18.88
N TYR A 100 -2.12 6.43 18.40
CA TYR A 100 -3.06 7.48 18.74
C TYR A 100 -4.44 6.90 19.06
N VAL A 101 -5.12 7.43 20.08
CA VAL A 101 -6.49 7.02 20.43
C VAL A 101 -7.45 8.13 20.02
N ASP A 102 -8.18 7.92 18.95
CA ASP A 102 -9.20 8.86 18.49
C ASP A 102 -10.53 8.60 19.21
N HIS A 103 -10.71 9.29 20.34
CA HIS A 103 -11.95 9.20 21.11
C HIS A 103 -13.17 9.76 20.37
N ARG A 104 -13.01 10.62 19.36
CA ARG A 104 -14.14 11.18 18.59
C ARG A 104 -14.74 10.14 17.65
N HIS A 105 -13.88 9.30 17.09
CA HIS A 105 -14.28 8.27 16.13
C HIS A 105 -14.28 6.85 16.74
N SER A 106 -14.04 6.73 18.04
CA SER A 106 -13.90 5.45 18.74
C SER A 106 -12.92 4.51 18.02
N ASP A 107 -11.70 5.01 17.77
CA ASP A 107 -10.71 4.34 16.93
C ASP A 107 -9.32 4.37 17.60
N VAL A 108 -8.62 3.24 17.59
CA VAL A 108 -7.21 3.15 17.98
C VAL A 108 -6.42 3.09 16.68
N VAL A 109 -5.63 4.14 16.42
CA VAL A 109 -4.95 4.32 15.14
C VAL A 109 -3.44 4.19 15.31
N LEU A 110 -2.83 3.30 14.53
CA LEU A 110 -1.39 3.22 14.38
C LEU A 110 -1.02 3.77 13.00
N ALA A 111 -0.46 4.98 12.99
CA ALA A 111 -0.09 5.72 11.80
C ALA A 111 1.42 5.59 11.51
N VAL A 112 1.80 5.07 10.34
CA VAL A 112 3.19 4.87 9.91
C VAL A 112 3.53 5.82 8.77
N ARG A 113 4.61 6.60 8.92
CA ARG A 113 5.03 7.50 7.84
C ARG A 113 5.71 6.76 6.69
N GLY A 114 5.79 7.44 5.55
CA GLY A 114 6.58 7.00 4.40
C GLY A 114 8.08 7.17 4.61
N MET A 115 8.83 6.74 3.60
CA MET A 115 10.29 6.70 3.68
C MET A 115 10.91 8.07 3.95
N ASN A 116 11.95 8.09 4.76
CA ASN A 116 12.86 9.21 4.88
C ASN A 116 14.06 8.99 3.95
N MET A 117 14.23 9.85 2.95
CA MET A 117 15.35 9.75 1.99
C MET A 117 16.73 9.88 2.65
N ALA A 118 16.80 10.44 3.86
CA ALA A 118 18.05 10.52 4.63
C ALA A 118 18.35 9.27 5.48
N LYS A 119 17.44 8.26 5.52
CA LYS A 119 17.58 7.08 6.39
C LYS A 119 17.75 5.80 5.58
N GLU A 120 18.95 5.23 5.65
CA GLU A 120 19.32 3.97 4.99
C GLU A 120 18.44 2.79 5.41
N SER A 121 17.97 2.78 6.66
CA SER A 121 17.07 1.75 7.19
C SER A 121 15.79 1.59 6.36
N ASP A 122 15.25 2.70 5.85
CA ASP A 122 14.02 2.67 5.05
C ASP A 122 14.28 2.07 3.66
N TYR A 123 15.44 2.35 3.08
CA TYR A 123 15.88 1.70 1.85
C TYR A 123 16.09 0.20 2.09
N ALA A 124 16.66 -0.20 3.22
CA ALA A 124 16.85 -1.61 3.54
C ALA A 124 15.51 -2.36 3.65
N VAL A 125 14.50 -1.78 4.31
CA VAL A 125 13.14 -2.37 4.39
C VAL A 125 12.53 -2.54 2.99
N LEU A 126 12.70 -1.53 2.14
CA LEU A 126 12.09 -1.52 0.81
C LEU A 126 12.83 -2.43 -0.20
N LEU A 127 14.14 -2.57 -0.08
CA LEU A 127 14.97 -3.36 -0.99
C LEU A 127 15.13 -4.82 -0.54
N ASP A 128 14.75 -5.17 0.69
CA ASP A 128 14.79 -6.54 1.21
C ASP A 128 13.64 -7.40 0.65
N ASN A 129 13.62 -7.59 -0.67
CA ASN A 129 12.65 -8.45 -1.33
C ASN A 129 13.23 -9.13 -2.57
N LYS A 130 12.95 -10.43 -2.68
CA LYS A 130 13.16 -11.24 -3.87
C LYS A 130 11.84 -11.89 -4.27
N LEU A 131 11.65 -12.09 -5.58
CA LEU A 131 10.42 -12.65 -6.11
C LEU A 131 10.10 -14.01 -5.44
N GLY A 132 8.94 -14.08 -4.77
CA GLY A 132 8.49 -15.29 -4.08
C GLY A 132 9.29 -15.67 -2.83
N GLN A 133 10.08 -14.75 -2.27
CA GLN A 133 10.95 -15.03 -1.11
C GLN A 133 10.18 -15.41 0.15
N ARG A 134 9.03 -14.76 0.40
CA ARG A 134 8.26 -14.90 1.63
C ARG A 134 6.82 -15.26 1.31
N ARG A 135 6.35 -16.36 1.91
CA ARG A 135 4.95 -16.78 1.90
C ARG A 135 4.28 -16.38 3.22
N PHE A 136 3.02 -15.98 3.15
CA PHE A 136 2.18 -15.68 4.30
C PHE A 136 0.72 -15.97 3.95
N ASP A 137 -0.02 -16.62 4.84
CA ASP A 137 -1.45 -16.95 4.67
C ASP A 137 -1.81 -17.60 3.31
N GLY A 138 -0.94 -18.48 2.79
CA GLY A 138 -1.14 -19.14 1.49
C GLY A 138 -0.78 -18.31 0.25
N GLY A 139 -0.43 -17.03 0.40
CA GLY A 139 0.06 -16.16 -0.68
C GLY A 139 1.53 -15.75 -0.53
N TYR A 140 1.96 -14.81 -1.38
CA TYR A 140 3.29 -14.20 -1.32
C TYR A 140 3.20 -12.75 -0.86
N VAL A 141 4.20 -12.31 -0.10
CA VAL A 141 4.27 -10.95 0.44
C VAL A 141 5.67 -10.38 0.30
N HIS A 142 5.78 -9.06 0.36
CA HIS A 142 7.07 -8.39 0.37
C HIS A 142 7.82 -8.66 1.67
N ASN A 143 9.02 -9.22 1.57
CA ASN A 143 9.74 -9.72 2.73
C ASN A 143 10.15 -8.62 3.73
N GLY A 144 10.75 -7.51 3.27
CA GLY A 144 11.15 -6.43 4.16
C GLY A 144 9.99 -5.71 4.84
N LEU A 145 8.91 -5.40 4.10
CA LEU A 145 7.66 -4.86 4.66
C LEU A 145 7.05 -5.78 5.72
N LEU A 146 7.02 -7.10 5.49
CA LEU A 146 6.50 -8.05 6.47
C LEU A 146 7.36 -8.07 7.73
N LYS A 147 8.70 -8.08 7.60
CA LYS A 147 9.60 -8.04 8.77
C LYS A 147 9.39 -6.78 9.61
N ALA A 148 9.25 -5.62 8.96
CA ALA A 148 8.95 -4.36 9.64
C ALA A 148 7.60 -4.43 10.35
N ALA A 149 6.58 -5.01 9.72
CA ALA A 149 5.26 -5.19 10.32
C ALA A 149 5.27 -6.17 11.51
N GLU A 150 5.94 -7.32 11.40
CA GLU A 150 6.12 -8.27 12.51
C GLU A 150 6.82 -7.58 13.69
N TRP A 151 7.85 -6.76 13.43
CA TRP A 151 8.56 -6.01 14.46
C TRP A 151 7.65 -5.00 15.17
N VAL A 152 6.89 -4.18 14.42
CA VAL A 152 5.95 -3.20 14.99
C VAL A 152 4.85 -3.92 15.78
N PHE A 153 4.34 -5.02 15.25
CA PHE A 153 3.33 -5.83 15.93
C PHE A 153 3.86 -6.32 17.28
N ASP A 154 5.02 -6.96 17.32
CA ASP A 154 5.58 -7.48 18.58
C ASP A 154 5.91 -6.36 19.58
N ALA A 155 6.33 -5.18 19.11
CA ALA A 155 6.63 -4.03 19.96
C ALA A 155 5.38 -3.39 20.60
N GLU A 156 4.26 -3.32 19.87
CA GLU A 156 3.06 -2.60 20.32
C GLU A 156 1.88 -3.53 20.68
N CYS A 157 1.98 -4.86 20.48
CA CYS A 157 0.88 -5.81 20.67
C CYS A 157 0.24 -5.73 22.06
N ASP A 158 1.05 -5.68 23.12
CA ASP A 158 0.54 -5.59 24.49
C ASP A 158 -0.16 -4.26 24.73
N VAL A 159 0.38 -3.16 24.20
CA VAL A 159 -0.21 -1.82 24.32
C VAL A 159 -1.54 -1.76 23.57
N LEU A 160 -1.58 -2.31 22.35
CA LEU A 160 -2.80 -2.39 21.54
C LEU A 160 -3.87 -3.20 22.24
N ARG A 161 -3.53 -4.37 22.80
CA ARG A 161 -4.46 -5.18 23.60
C ARG A 161 -5.02 -4.37 24.77
N ASP A 162 -4.16 -3.76 25.57
CA ASP A 162 -4.57 -2.99 26.75
C ASP A 162 -5.45 -1.78 26.37
N LEU A 163 -5.18 -1.12 25.24
CA LEU A 163 -6.01 -0.02 24.73
C LEU A 163 -7.39 -0.50 24.27
N LEU A 164 -7.45 -1.64 23.60
CA LEU A 164 -8.70 -2.24 23.12
C LEU A 164 -9.55 -2.78 24.28
N GLU A 165 -8.92 -3.30 25.34
CA GLU A 165 -9.60 -3.72 26.57
C GLU A 165 -10.15 -2.53 27.35
N LYS A 166 -9.40 -1.42 27.45
CA LYS A 166 -9.85 -0.19 28.12
C LYS A 166 -10.95 0.53 27.38
N ASN A 167 -11.00 0.39 26.05
CA ASN A 167 -11.97 1.07 25.19
C ASN A 167 -12.82 0.05 24.41
N PRO A 168 -13.76 -0.64 25.09
CA PRO A 168 -14.60 -1.63 24.44
C PRO A 168 -15.43 -0.98 23.32
N GLY A 169 -15.50 -1.64 22.17
CA GLY A 169 -16.19 -1.15 20.98
C GLY A 169 -15.32 -0.34 20.01
N TYR A 170 -14.10 0.05 20.39
CA TYR A 170 -13.25 0.85 19.49
C TYR A 170 -12.77 0.03 18.29
N THR A 171 -12.61 0.67 17.15
CA THR A 171 -11.96 0.04 15.98
C THR A 171 -10.44 0.10 16.11
N LEU A 172 -9.74 -0.80 15.41
CA LEU A 172 -8.28 -0.81 15.30
C LEU A 172 -7.93 -0.48 13.85
N THR A 173 -7.38 0.71 13.62
CA THR A 173 -7.08 1.20 12.28
C THR A 173 -5.59 1.34 12.08
N PHE A 174 -5.04 0.67 11.07
CA PHE A 174 -3.67 0.86 10.64
C PHE A 174 -3.64 1.82 9.45
N ALA A 175 -2.90 2.91 9.55
CA ALA A 175 -2.85 3.92 8.50
C ALA A 175 -1.40 4.19 8.09
N GLY A 176 -1.10 4.26 6.80
CA GLY A 176 0.27 4.52 6.39
C GLY A 176 0.39 5.10 5.01
N HIS A 177 1.52 5.75 4.75
CA HIS A 177 1.81 6.40 3.47
C HIS A 177 3.05 5.82 2.81
N SER A 178 3.04 5.61 1.48
CA SER A 178 4.20 5.19 0.70
C SER A 178 4.84 3.92 1.29
N LEU A 179 6.11 3.95 1.74
CA LEU A 179 6.72 2.82 2.46
C LEU A 179 5.89 2.34 3.66
N GLY A 180 5.41 3.27 4.48
CA GLY A 180 4.61 2.97 5.67
C GLY A 180 3.27 2.34 5.35
N SER A 181 2.69 2.64 4.18
CA SER A 181 1.44 2.02 3.72
C SER A 181 1.60 0.51 3.47
N GLY A 182 2.75 0.10 2.94
CA GLY A 182 3.10 -1.31 2.74
C GLY A 182 3.34 -2.03 4.08
N VAL A 183 3.97 -1.35 5.03
CA VAL A 183 4.15 -1.86 6.40
C VAL A 183 2.79 -2.06 7.08
N VAL A 184 1.88 -1.08 7.02
CA VAL A 184 0.55 -1.24 7.65
C VAL A 184 -0.33 -2.28 6.96
N ALA A 185 -0.21 -2.44 5.65
CA ALA A 185 -0.91 -3.51 4.94
C ALA A 185 -0.46 -4.90 5.44
N MET A 186 0.86 -5.09 5.62
CA MET A 186 1.39 -6.32 6.22
C MET A 186 1.00 -6.45 7.71
N LEU A 187 0.98 -5.34 8.44
CA LEU A 187 0.57 -5.30 9.85
C LEU A 187 -0.88 -5.72 10.04
N ALA A 188 -1.77 -5.34 9.13
CA ALA A 188 -3.17 -5.79 9.12
C ALA A 188 -3.27 -7.31 8.93
N LEU A 189 -2.49 -7.88 8.02
CA LEU A 189 -2.39 -9.34 7.84
C LEU A 189 -1.94 -10.04 9.12
N VAL A 190 -0.86 -9.53 9.74
CA VAL A 190 -0.30 -10.07 11.00
C VAL A 190 -1.31 -9.94 12.15
N ALA A 191 -1.99 -8.79 12.28
CA ALA A 191 -2.97 -8.54 13.32
C ALA A 191 -4.18 -9.47 13.23
N VAL A 192 -4.70 -9.68 12.02
CA VAL A 192 -5.80 -10.62 11.77
C VAL A 192 -5.38 -12.06 12.11
N HIS A 193 -4.18 -12.46 11.70
CA HIS A 193 -3.67 -13.81 11.95
C HIS A 193 -3.43 -14.05 13.45
N ASN A 194 -3.09 -12.99 14.20
CA ASN A 194 -2.77 -13.04 15.63
C ASN A 194 -3.83 -12.33 16.51
N LYS A 195 -5.10 -12.31 16.09
CA LYS A 195 -6.18 -11.59 16.80
C LYS A 195 -6.34 -11.95 18.28
N GLU A 196 -6.01 -13.19 18.64
CA GLU A 196 -6.06 -13.66 20.04
C GLU A 196 -5.05 -12.91 20.92
N ARG A 197 -3.88 -12.53 20.37
CA ARG A 197 -2.89 -11.70 21.07
C ARG A 197 -3.38 -10.26 21.29
N LEU A 198 -4.34 -9.79 20.47
CA LEU A 198 -4.98 -8.48 20.57
C LEU A 198 -6.28 -8.50 21.41
N GLY A 199 -6.47 -9.52 22.27
CA GLY A 199 -7.67 -9.62 23.11
C GLY A 199 -8.91 -10.13 22.36
N GLY A 200 -8.72 -10.85 21.25
CA GLY A 200 -9.81 -11.47 20.51
C GLY A 200 -10.67 -10.48 19.72
N ILE A 201 -10.09 -9.36 19.28
CA ILE A 201 -10.80 -8.36 18.47
C ILE A 201 -11.44 -9.01 17.22
N GLU A 202 -12.69 -8.67 16.97
CA GLU A 202 -13.40 -9.14 15.78
C GLU A 202 -12.73 -8.61 14.50
N ARG A 203 -12.61 -9.48 13.49
CA ARG A 203 -12.00 -9.15 12.19
C ARG A 203 -12.56 -7.85 11.59
N LYS A 204 -13.87 -7.64 11.67
CA LYS A 204 -14.59 -6.46 11.14
C LYS A 204 -14.23 -5.13 11.80
N ARG A 205 -13.62 -5.17 13.00
CA ARG A 205 -13.16 -3.98 13.73
C ARG A 205 -11.73 -3.61 13.38
N ILE A 206 -10.99 -4.46 12.67
CA ILE A 206 -9.67 -4.16 12.14
C ILE A 206 -9.84 -3.51 10.77
N ARG A 207 -9.19 -2.37 10.55
CA ARG A 207 -9.18 -1.65 9.29
C ARG A 207 -7.77 -1.25 8.92
N CYS A 208 -7.50 -1.09 7.64
CA CYS A 208 -6.23 -0.60 7.15
C CYS A 208 -6.45 0.41 6.02
N PHE A 209 -5.82 1.58 6.11
CA PHE A 209 -5.83 2.60 5.06
C PHE A 209 -4.40 2.84 4.58
N ALA A 210 -4.14 2.36 3.36
CA ALA A 210 -2.83 2.39 2.76
C ALA A 210 -2.80 3.49 1.69
N MET A 211 -2.18 4.64 2.00
CA MET A 211 -2.09 5.79 1.10
C MET A 211 -0.87 5.65 0.17
N ALA A 212 -1.11 5.71 -1.14
CA ALA A 212 -0.10 5.48 -2.17
C ALA A 212 0.74 4.20 -1.96
N PRO A 213 0.12 3.01 -1.90
CA PRO A 213 0.81 1.82 -1.45
C PRO A 213 1.61 1.10 -2.51
N ALA A 214 2.83 0.73 -2.12
CA ALA A 214 3.66 -0.16 -2.92
C ALA A 214 3.03 -1.55 -3.07
N ARG A 215 3.35 -2.21 -4.19
CA ARG A 215 3.02 -3.62 -4.41
C ARG A 215 3.65 -4.47 -3.32
N CYS A 216 2.81 -5.06 -2.48
CA CYS A 216 3.28 -5.72 -1.26
C CYS A 216 2.70 -7.12 -1.02
N MET A 217 1.69 -7.55 -1.77
CA MET A 217 1.07 -8.88 -1.60
C MET A 217 0.58 -9.49 -2.91
N SER A 218 0.52 -10.81 -2.98
CA SER A 218 -0.04 -11.55 -4.12
C SER A 218 -1.55 -11.26 -4.30
N LEU A 219 -2.06 -11.45 -5.52
CA LEU A 219 -3.46 -11.13 -5.85
C LEU A 219 -4.46 -11.88 -4.96
N ASN A 220 -4.19 -13.15 -4.62
CA ASN A 220 -5.03 -13.91 -3.68
C ASN A 220 -5.22 -13.18 -2.35
N LEU A 221 -4.13 -12.67 -1.76
CA LEU A 221 -4.17 -11.94 -0.49
C LEU A 221 -4.85 -10.59 -0.66
N ALA A 222 -4.58 -9.87 -1.76
CA ALA A 222 -5.22 -8.58 -2.02
C ALA A 222 -6.75 -8.71 -2.07
N VAL A 223 -7.27 -9.74 -2.74
CA VAL A 223 -8.72 -9.98 -2.82
C VAL A 223 -9.27 -10.53 -1.49
N ARG A 224 -8.54 -11.43 -0.80
CA ARG A 224 -8.97 -12.02 0.48
C ARG A 224 -9.06 -10.98 1.60
N TYR A 225 -8.21 -9.96 1.60
CA TYR A 225 -8.16 -8.92 2.63
C TYR A 225 -8.80 -7.59 2.19
N ALA A 226 -9.55 -7.58 1.09
CA ALA A 226 -10.23 -6.39 0.58
C ALA A 226 -11.36 -5.87 1.49
N ASP A 227 -11.83 -6.68 2.44
CA ASP A 227 -12.77 -6.27 3.50
C ASP A 227 -12.13 -5.35 4.55
N ILE A 228 -10.82 -5.44 4.74
CA ILE A 228 -10.08 -4.73 5.80
C ILE A 228 -9.16 -3.66 5.22
N ILE A 229 -8.50 -3.96 4.11
CA ILE A 229 -7.46 -3.12 3.54
C ILE A 229 -8.04 -2.25 2.42
N ASN A 230 -7.95 -0.95 2.62
CA ASN A 230 -8.38 0.10 1.70
C ASN A 230 -7.13 0.85 1.23
N ALA A 231 -6.75 0.65 -0.02
CA ALA A 231 -5.63 1.32 -0.65
C ALA A 231 -6.12 2.56 -1.41
N VAL A 232 -5.63 3.74 -1.03
CA VAL A 232 -6.00 5.02 -1.66
C VAL A 232 -4.88 5.46 -2.58
N ILE A 233 -5.24 5.74 -3.83
CA ILE A 233 -4.31 6.13 -4.88
C ILE A 233 -4.79 7.46 -5.49
N LEU A 234 -3.95 8.50 -5.38
CA LEU A 234 -4.20 9.78 -6.05
C LEU A 234 -3.52 9.75 -7.41
N GLN A 235 -4.34 9.74 -8.47
CA GLN A 235 -3.85 9.57 -9.84
C GLN A 235 -3.01 8.31 -10.05
N GLN A 236 -3.02 7.82 -11.26
CA GLN A 236 -2.26 6.63 -11.64
C GLN A 236 -0.80 6.95 -12.01
N ASP A 237 -0.38 8.19 -11.75
CA ASP A 237 0.90 8.79 -12.12
C ASP A 237 2.04 8.40 -11.18
N ASP A 238 1.72 7.72 -10.07
CA ASP A 238 2.69 7.30 -9.08
C ASP A 238 3.52 6.10 -9.58
N PHE A 239 4.79 6.39 -9.87
CA PHE A 239 5.76 5.43 -10.41
C PHE A 239 6.28 4.46 -9.34
N LEU A 240 6.35 4.91 -8.09
CA LEU A 240 6.99 4.19 -6.98
C LEU A 240 6.25 2.91 -6.58
N PRO A 241 4.90 2.85 -6.58
CA PRO A 241 4.19 1.64 -6.23
C PRO A 241 4.38 0.47 -7.19
N ARG A 242 4.89 0.71 -8.40
CA ARG A 242 4.68 -0.15 -9.56
C ARG A 242 5.93 -0.69 -10.22
N THR A 243 7.09 -0.42 -9.64
CA THR A 243 8.34 -0.95 -10.17
C THR A 243 8.88 -2.04 -9.26
N ASP A 244 9.26 -3.17 -9.86
CA ASP A 244 10.00 -4.24 -9.20
C ASP A 244 11.52 -3.95 -9.22
N ILE A 245 11.91 -2.71 -9.55
CA ILE A 245 13.30 -2.29 -9.73
C ILE A 245 13.84 -1.86 -8.36
N PRO A 246 15.06 -2.29 -7.97
CA PRO A 246 15.73 -1.78 -6.79
C PRO A 246 15.76 -0.23 -6.84
N LEU A 247 15.04 0.40 -5.93
CA LEU A 247 14.92 1.87 -5.86
C LEU A 247 16.27 2.57 -5.66
N GLU A 248 17.31 1.84 -5.23
CA GLU A 248 18.69 2.32 -5.22
C GLU A 248 19.14 2.82 -6.60
N ASP A 249 18.76 2.11 -7.67
CA ASP A 249 19.06 2.52 -9.05
C ASP A 249 18.15 3.67 -9.48
N ILE A 250 16.88 3.71 -9.08
CA ILE A 250 15.96 4.80 -9.45
C ILE A 250 16.39 6.14 -8.82
N PHE A 251 16.82 6.12 -7.56
CA PHE A 251 17.20 7.34 -6.83
C PHE A 251 18.64 7.79 -7.10
N LYS A 252 19.61 6.86 -7.25
CA LYS A 252 20.97 7.22 -7.73
C LYS A 252 20.95 7.69 -9.19
N SER A 253 19.97 7.20 -9.97
CA SER A 253 19.81 7.45 -11.40
C SER A 253 18.61 8.35 -11.74
N LEU A 254 18.28 9.34 -10.91
CA LEU A 254 17.34 10.39 -11.33
C LEU A 254 17.79 11.06 -12.65
N PHE A 255 19.10 11.04 -12.92
CA PHE A 255 19.75 11.48 -14.16
C PHE A 255 19.70 10.47 -15.32
N CYS A 256 19.33 9.21 -15.10
CA CYS A 256 19.23 8.16 -16.14
C CYS A 256 17.89 7.39 -16.04
N LEU A 257 16.85 8.08 -15.55
CA LEU A 257 15.43 7.78 -15.74
C LEU A 257 15.11 7.36 -17.20
N PRO A 258 15.67 8.02 -18.24
CA PRO A 258 15.55 7.54 -19.62
C PRO A 258 16.06 6.10 -19.84
N CYS A 259 17.18 5.71 -19.21
CA CYS A 259 17.74 4.37 -19.33
C CYS A 259 16.90 3.32 -18.59
N LEU A 260 16.35 3.67 -17.42
CA LEU A 260 15.44 2.80 -16.65
C LEU A 260 14.13 2.56 -17.41
N LEU A 261 13.58 3.61 -18.04
CA LEU A 261 12.43 3.53 -18.92
C LEU A 261 12.72 2.68 -20.17
N CYS A 262 13.93 2.79 -20.73
CA CYS A 262 14.40 1.93 -21.81
C CYS A 262 14.52 0.45 -21.41
N GLY A 263 15.11 0.15 -20.25
CA GLY A 263 15.18 -1.21 -19.70
C GLY A 263 13.79 -1.79 -19.44
N ARG A 264 12.86 -0.98 -18.91
CA ARG A 264 11.47 -1.41 -18.69
C ARG A 264 10.70 -1.56 -20.01
N CYS A 265 10.97 -0.72 -21.01
CA CYS A 265 10.44 -0.89 -22.35
C CYS A 265 10.81 -2.26 -22.92
N LEU A 266 12.06 -2.70 -22.75
CA LEU A 266 12.49 -4.03 -23.19
C LEU A 266 11.72 -5.13 -22.46
N ILE A 267 11.62 -5.05 -21.13
CA ILE A 267 10.91 -6.03 -20.31
C ILE A 267 9.43 -6.12 -20.73
N ASP A 268 8.74 -4.98 -20.83
CA ASP A 268 7.31 -4.94 -21.17
C ASP A 268 7.03 -5.32 -22.63
N THR A 269 8.00 -5.13 -23.54
CA THR A 269 7.87 -5.53 -24.95
C THR A 269 8.21 -7.01 -25.15
N CYS A 270 9.10 -7.57 -24.31
CA CYS A 270 9.62 -8.93 -24.47
C CYS A 270 8.93 -9.98 -23.59
N ILE A 271 8.21 -9.58 -22.53
CA ILE A 271 7.44 -10.49 -21.69
C ILE A 271 5.95 -10.25 -21.93
N PRO A 272 5.21 -11.21 -22.51
CA PRO A 272 3.79 -11.06 -22.71
C PRO A 272 3.06 -10.94 -21.37
N GLU A 273 2.12 -10.01 -21.29
CA GLU A 273 1.32 -9.73 -20.09
C GLU A 273 0.68 -11.02 -19.53
N SER A 274 0.16 -11.89 -20.40
CA SER A 274 -0.42 -13.19 -20.01
C SER A 274 0.54 -14.12 -19.26
N VAL A 275 1.85 -13.98 -19.44
CA VAL A 275 2.89 -14.73 -18.71
C VAL A 275 3.15 -14.10 -17.35
N MET A 276 3.22 -12.77 -17.26
CA MET A 276 3.38 -12.04 -15.99
C MET A 276 2.17 -12.24 -15.07
N LEU A 277 0.97 -12.24 -15.64
CA LEU A 277 -0.29 -12.39 -14.91
C LEU A 277 -0.50 -13.79 -14.34
N ARG A 278 0.24 -14.79 -14.82
CA ARG A 278 0.21 -16.18 -14.34
C ARG A 278 1.24 -16.47 -13.25
N ASP A 279 2.20 -15.58 -12.99
CA ASP A 279 3.17 -15.81 -11.90
C ASP A 279 2.51 -15.54 -10.54
N PRO A 280 2.31 -16.57 -9.68
CA PRO A 280 1.67 -16.40 -8.38
C PRO A 280 2.53 -15.58 -7.41
N ARG A 281 3.83 -15.42 -7.69
CA ARG A 281 4.78 -14.69 -6.84
C ARG A 281 4.76 -13.18 -7.07
N ARG A 282 4.03 -12.72 -8.08
CA ARG A 282 3.91 -11.29 -8.41
C ARG A 282 3.10 -10.57 -7.33
N LEU A 283 3.56 -9.39 -6.95
CA LEU A 283 2.94 -8.57 -5.92
C LEU A 283 2.08 -7.46 -6.54
N TYR A 284 1.01 -7.10 -5.83
CA TYR A 284 -0.05 -6.18 -6.22
C TYR A 284 -0.29 -5.17 -5.09
N ALA A 285 -1.00 -4.10 -5.43
CA ALA A 285 -1.53 -3.18 -4.42
C ALA A 285 -2.48 -3.95 -3.48
N PRO A 286 -2.48 -3.64 -2.18
CA PRO A 286 -3.21 -4.43 -1.21
C PRO A 286 -4.69 -4.04 -1.17
N GLY A 287 -5.56 -5.03 -1.00
CA GLY A 287 -6.97 -4.81 -0.68
C GLY A 287 -7.82 -4.16 -1.77
N ARG A 288 -8.87 -3.47 -1.34
CA ARG A 288 -9.77 -2.66 -2.15
C ARG A 288 -9.09 -1.35 -2.54
N LEU A 289 -9.27 -0.91 -3.79
CA LEU A 289 -8.66 0.32 -4.28
C LEU A 289 -9.66 1.47 -4.32
N TYR A 290 -9.28 2.62 -3.79
CA TYR A 290 -9.93 3.92 -3.96
C TYR A 290 -9.04 4.79 -4.84
N HIS A 291 -9.51 5.11 -6.04
CA HIS A 291 -8.78 5.92 -7.00
C HIS A 291 -9.40 7.31 -7.12
N ILE A 292 -8.63 8.34 -6.74
CA ILE A 292 -9.03 9.75 -6.82
C ILE A 292 -8.65 10.29 -8.21
N VAL A 293 -9.67 10.55 -9.03
CA VAL A 293 -9.53 11.04 -10.40
C VAL A 293 -9.73 12.55 -10.45
N GLU A 294 -8.65 13.33 -10.51
CA GLU A 294 -8.66 14.81 -10.60
C GLU A 294 -8.18 15.36 -11.96
N ARG A 295 -7.81 14.50 -12.92
CA ARG A 295 -7.37 14.90 -14.27
C ARG A 295 -7.95 14.00 -15.35
N LYS A 296 -8.19 14.58 -16.54
CA LYS A 296 -8.54 13.85 -17.76
C LYS A 296 -7.30 13.62 -18.63
N PRO A 297 -7.31 12.57 -19.48
CA PRO A 297 -6.29 12.41 -20.50
C PRO A 297 -6.22 13.67 -21.36
N PHE A 298 -4.99 14.16 -21.63
CA PHE A 298 -4.70 15.32 -22.49
C PHE A 298 -5.20 16.69 -22.03
N SER A 299 -5.68 16.84 -20.78
CA SER A 299 -6.07 18.14 -20.26
C SER A 299 -4.99 18.75 -19.36
N CYS A 300 -4.60 19.99 -19.61
CA CYS A 300 -3.75 20.78 -18.70
C CYS A 300 -4.50 21.31 -17.46
N GLY A 301 -5.79 21.00 -17.31
CA GLY A 301 -6.64 21.49 -16.21
C GLY A 301 -7.02 20.37 -15.23
N ARG A 302 -7.16 20.72 -13.95
CA ARG A 302 -7.75 19.84 -12.93
C ARG A 302 -9.27 19.84 -13.08
N ILE A 303 -9.87 18.66 -13.00
CA ILE A 303 -11.32 18.48 -12.88
C ILE A 303 -11.69 18.34 -11.40
N PRO A 304 -12.98 18.54 -11.05
CA PRO A 304 -13.47 18.14 -9.72
C PRO A 304 -13.11 16.67 -9.46
N PRO A 305 -12.49 16.33 -8.31
CA PRO A 305 -12.04 14.98 -8.04
C PRO A 305 -13.23 14.03 -7.91
N VAL A 306 -13.13 12.88 -8.57
CA VAL A 306 -14.10 11.78 -8.46
C VAL A 306 -13.41 10.58 -7.83
N VAL A 307 -13.99 10.04 -6.75
CA VAL A 307 -13.46 8.83 -6.11
C VAL A 307 -14.13 7.61 -6.70
N ARG A 308 -13.31 6.72 -7.25
CA ARG A 308 -13.77 5.43 -7.79
C ARG A 308 -13.26 4.28 -6.94
N THR A 309 -14.09 3.27 -6.72
CA THR A 309 -13.77 2.13 -5.85
C THR A 309 -14.03 0.80 -6.54
N ALA A 310 -13.13 -0.16 -6.36
CA ALA A 310 -13.30 -1.54 -6.80
C ALA A 310 -12.32 -2.51 -6.10
N VAL A 311 -12.60 -3.80 -6.22
CA VAL A 311 -11.64 -4.89 -5.96
C VAL A 311 -11.13 -5.45 -7.30
N PRO A 312 -10.04 -4.89 -7.88
CA PRO A 312 -9.64 -5.22 -9.24
C PRO A 312 -9.04 -6.63 -9.33
N VAL A 313 -9.69 -7.50 -10.10
CA VAL A 313 -9.19 -8.84 -10.46
C VAL A 313 -8.79 -8.90 -11.95
N ASP A 314 -9.61 -8.28 -12.80
CA ASP A 314 -9.38 -8.10 -14.23
C ASP A 314 -8.78 -6.71 -14.47
N GLY A 315 -7.84 -6.56 -15.41
CA GLY A 315 -7.14 -5.28 -15.68
C GLY A 315 -6.15 -4.81 -14.60
N ARG A 316 -6.26 -5.33 -13.36
CA ARG A 316 -5.30 -5.33 -12.24
C ARG A 316 -4.62 -3.99 -11.85
N PHE A 317 -5.08 -2.87 -12.39
CA PHE A 317 -4.59 -1.52 -12.09
C PHE A 317 -3.05 -1.41 -12.19
N GLU A 318 -2.48 -2.01 -13.25
CA GLU A 318 -1.03 -2.26 -13.35
C GLU A 318 -0.27 -1.26 -14.21
N HIS A 319 -0.95 -0.54 -15.10
CA HIS A 319 -0.28 0.28 -16.10
C HIS A 319 0.46 1.43 -15.42
N ILE A 320 1.79 1.45 -15.58
CA ILE A 320 2.63 2.56 -15.16
C ILE A 320 2.30 3.75 -16.07
N ILE A 321 1.88 4.87 -15.47
CA ILE A 321 1.64 6.11 -16.19
C ILE A 321 2.74 7.08 -15.85
N LEU A 322 3.31 7.67 -16.90
CA LEU A 322 4.40 8.62 -16.77
C LEU A 322 3.83 10.02 -16.84
N SER A 323 3.96 10.75 -15.74
CA SER A 323 3.45 12.11 -15.62
C SER A 323 4.45 13.00 -14.90
N CYS A 324 4.48 14.26 -15.31
CA CYS A 324 5.33 15.29 -14.70
C CYS A 324 4.93 15.58 -13.25
N ASN A 325 3.76 15.10 -12.81
CA ASN A 325 3.23 15.32 -11.47
C ASN A 325 3.37 14.10 -10.55
N ALA A 326 4.03 13.02 -10.99
CA ALA A 326 4.17 11.77 -10.24
C ALA A 326 4.61 11.97 -8.77
N THR A 327 5.60 12.84 -8.53
CA THR A 327 6.08 13.15 -7.17
C THR A 327 5.06 13.91 -6.33
N SER A 328 4.29 14.80 -6.96
CA SER A 328 3.22 15.56 -6.30
C SER A 328 2.05 14.64 -5.96
N ASP A 329 1.66 13.78 -6.90
CA ASP A 329 0.53 12.87 -6.74
C ASP A 329 0.84 11.74 -5.73
N HIS A 330 2.12 11.37 -5.56
CA HIS A 330 2.58 10.49 -4.48
C HIS A 330 2.57 11.17 -3.10
N ALA A 331 2.76 12.49 -3.03
CA ALA A 331 2.96 13.16 -1.76
C ALA A 331 1.65 13.25 -0.96
N ILE A 332 1.69 12.74 0.28
CA ILE A 332 0.52 12.67 1.17
C ILE A 332 -0.23 14.00 1.34
N ILE A 333 0.43 15.16 1.28
CA ILE A 333 -0.23 16.46 1.38
C ILE A 333 -1.18 16.73 0.20
N TRP A 334 -0.84 16.25 -1.00
CA TRP A 334 -1.74 16.34 -2.16
C TRP A 334 -2.84 15.29 -2.08
N ILE A 335 -2.53 14.08 -1.61
CA ILE A 335 -3.53 13.03 -1.35
C ILE A 335 -4.58 13.55 -0.35
N GLU A 336 -4.14 14.17 0.75
CA GLU A 336 -5.02 14.79 1.76
C GLU A 336 -5.91 15.86 1.13
N ARG A 337 -5.31 16.81 0.40
CA ARG A 337 -6.03 17.93 -0.19
C ARG A 337 -7.08 17.49 -1.18
N GLU A 338 -6.73 16.58 -2.10
CA GLU A 338 -7.66 16.11 -3.11
C GLU A 338 -8.68 15.13 -2.52
N ALA A 339 -8.32 14.34 -1.50
CA ALA A 339 -9.28 13.53 -0.76
C ALA A 339 -10.31 14.40 -0.01
N GLN A 340 -9.88 15.48 0.65
CA GLN A 340 -10.80 16.39 1.33
C GLN A 340 -11.77 17.03 0.34
N ARG A 341 -11.25 17.55 -0.78
CA ARG A 341 -12.10 18.12 -1.84
C ARG A 341 -13.07 17.09 -2.42
N ALA A 342 -12.64 15.85 -2.59
CA ALA A 342 -13.51 14.78 -3.08
C ALA A 342 -14.59 14.42 -2.07
N LEU A 343 -14.26 14.36 -0.78
CA LEU A 343 -15.21 14.12 0.29
C LEU A 343 -16.28 15.23 0.35
N ASP A 344 -15.87 16.49 0.28
CA ASP A 344 -16.79 17.64 0.30
C ASP A 344 -17.80 17.55 -0.86
N LEU A 345 -17.33 17.17 -2.07
CA LEU A 345 -18.19 16.98 -3.24
C LEU A 345 -19.09 15.75 -3.13
N LEU A 346 -18.62 14.65 -2.52
CA LEU A 346 -19.45 13.47 -2.28
C LEU A 346 -20.59 13.79 -1.34
N VAL A 347 -20.32 14.49 -0.23
CA VAL A 347 -21.33 14.95 0.72
C VAL A 347 -22.34 15.88 0.03
N GLU A 348 -21.88 16.87 -0.73
CA GLU A 348 -22.78 17.79 -1.46
C GLU A 348 -23.68 17.05 -2.47
N ASN A 349 -23.12 16.08 -3.20
CA ASN A 349 -23.90 15.27 -4.15
C ASN A 349 -24.92 14.36 -3.45
N GLU A 350 -24.57 13.78 -2.30
CA GLU A 350 -25.50 12.96 -1.51
C GLU A 350 -26.62 13.83 -0.90
N GLU A 351 -26.29 14.98 -0.31
CA GLU A 351 -27.27 15.92 0.26
C GLU A 351 -28.23 16.49 -0.80
N THR A 352 -27.75 16.75 -2.01
CA THR A 352 -28.60 17.22 -3.12
C THR A 352 -29.49 16.13 -3.71
N MET A 353 -29.19 14.86 -3.47
CA MET A 353 -29.97 13.71 -3.91
C MET A 353 -30.92 13.14 -2.82
N GLU A 354 -30.91 13.67 -1.60
CA GLU A 354 -31.51 12.99 -0.45
C GLU A 354 -33.05 13.10 -0.29
N ALA A 355 -33.62 11.94 0.04
CA ALA A 355 -34.89 11.72 0.75
C ALA A 355 -34.57 11.32 2.24
N PRO A 356 -35.56 11.26 3.19
CA PRO A 356 -35.34 11.55 4.62
C PRO A 356 -34.49 10.54 5.45
N GLU A 357 -33.94 11.04 6.57
CA GLU A 357 -32.93 10.44 7.49
C GLU A 357 -33.08 8.96 7.88
N VAL A 358 -34.28 8.38 7.85
CA VAL A 358 -34.52 6.96 8.18
C VAL A 358 -33.88 6.01 7.15
N GLN A 359 -33.57 6.49 5.94
CA GLN A 359 -32.89 5.72 4.89
C GLN A 359 -31.38 5.55 5.11
N ARG A 360 -30.70 6.47 5.82
CA ARG A 360 -29.23 6.46 5.96
C ARG A 360 -28.66 5.21 6.67
N MET A 361 -29.33 4.72 7.72
CA MET A 361 -28.94 3.45 8.37
C MET A 361 -29.15 2.23 7.45
N GLY A 362 -30.15 2.29 6.57
CA GLY A 362 -30.35 1.29 5.52
C GLY A 362 -29.25 1.35 4.45
N ASP A 363 -28.75 2.55 4.17
CA ASP A 363 -27.72 2.78 3.15
C ASP A 363 -26.35 2.22 3.58
N GLU A 364 -25.92 2.40 4.84
CA GLU A 364 -24.66 1.78 5.33
C GLU A 364 -24.70 0.24 5.28
N ILE A 365 -25.83 -0.37 5.64
CA ILE A 365 -26.01 -1.82 5.61
C ILE A 365 -26.03 -2.32 4.15
N THR A 366 -26.66 -1.58 3.23
CA THR A 366 -26.70 -1.96 1.81
C THR A 366 -25.34 -1.78 1.12
N VAL A 367 -24.58 -0.75 1.45
CA VAL A 367 -23.20 -0.53 0.97
C VAL A 367 -22.29 -1.65 1.46
N THR A 368 -22.33 -1.98 2.76
CA THR A 368 -21.54 -3.09 3.32
C THR A 368 -21.87 -4.42 2.63
N ARG A 369 -23.16 -4.72 2.43
CA ARG A 369 -23.60 -5.93 1.70
C ARG A 369 -23.12 -5.92 0.25
N ALA A 370 -23.16 -4.78 -0.44
CA ALA A 370 -22.67 -4.65 -1.81
C ALA A 370 -21.16 -4.90 -1.90
N HIS A 371 -20.39 -4.45 -0.90
CA HIS A 371 -18.95 -4.70 -0.82
C HIS A 371 -18.63 -6.17 -0.60
N ASP A 372 -19.37 -6.84 0.29
CA ASP A 372 -19.22 -8.28 0.51
C ASP A 372 -19.54 -9.08 -0.77
N GLU A 373 -20.60 -8.69 -1.50
CA GLU A 373 -20.98 -9.31 -2.76
C GLU A 373 -19.91 -9.10 -3.85
N GLU A 374 -19.37 -7.88 -3.96
CA GLU A 374 -18.28 -7.55 -4.88
C GLU A 374 -17.01 -8.35 -4.55
N GLN A 375 -16.62 -8.41 -3.27
CA GLN A 375 -15.45 -9.16 -2.84
C GLN A 375 -15.62 -10.67 -3.11
N GLN A 376 -16.81 -11.22 -2.87
CA GLN A 376 -17.10 -12.61 -3.20
C GLN A 376 -17.04 -12.87 -4.72
N ALA A 377 -17.55 -11.94 -5.53
CA ALA A 377 -17.43 -12.03 -6.99
C ALA A 377 -15.98 -11.98 -7.44
N ALA A 378 -15.17 -11.10 -6.85
CA ALA A 378 -13.73 -10.99 -7.08
C ALA A 378 -13.00 -12.29 -6.68
N LEU A 379 -13.31 -12.89 -5.54
CA LEU A 379 -12.75 -14.18 -5.11
C LEU A 379 -13.09 -15.30 -6.10
N ARG A 380 -14.37 -15.42 -6.50
CA ARG A 380 -14.80 -16.42 -7.49
C ARG A 380 -14.08 -16.22 -8.83
N ARG A 381 -13.88 -14.96 -9.24
CA ARG A 381 -13.15 -14.61 -10.45
C ARG A 381 -11.67 -14.96 -10.36
N ALA A 382 -11.01 -14.68 -9.23
CA ALA A 382 -9.61 -15.02 -9.01
C ALA A 382 -9.37 -16.54 -9.02
N VAL A 383 -10.31 -17.32 -8.47
CA VAL A 383 -10.31 -18.80 -8.56
C VAL A 383 -10.48 -19.26 -10.01
N ALA A 384 -11.42 -18.68 -10.76
CA ALA A 384 -11.62 -19.04 -12.17
C ALA A 384 -10.39 -18.75 -13.05
N LEU A 385 -9.57 -17.76 -12.68
CA LEU A 385 -8.32 -17.43 -13.35
C LEU A 385 -7.12 -18.28 -12.89
N GLY A 386 -7.32 -19.21 -11.95
CA GLY A 386 -6.26 -20.08 -11.42
C GLY A 386 -5.22 -19.36 -10.55
N VAL A 387 -5.58 -18.21 -9.97
CA VAL A 387 -4.66 -17.38 -9.16
C VAL A 387 -4.75 -17.68 -7.66
N ALA A 388 -5.78 -18.39 -7.22
CA ALA A 388 -6.00 -18.76 -5.82
C ALA A 388 -6.09 -20.30 -5.68
N ASP A 389 -5.17 -20.90 -4.94
CA ASP A 389 -5.30 -22.28 -4.46
C ASP A 389 -6.28 -22.37 -3.28
N VAL A 390 -6.93 -23.53 -3.20
CA VAL A 390 -8.17 -23.87 -2.50
C VAL A 390 -8.14 -23.57 -0.99
N ASN A 391 -8.93 -22.57 -0.57
CA ASN A 391 -9.86 -22.65 0.56
C ASN A 391 -10.65 -21.33 0.63
N VAL A 392 -11.87 -21.35 0.08
CA VAL A 392 -12.86 -20.31 0.35
C VAL A 392 -13.39 -20.59 1.76
N PRO A 393 -13.38 -19.65 2.71
CA PRO A 393 -14.05 -19.86 3.99
C PRO A 393 -15.53 -20.13 3.71
N SER A 394 -16.00 -21.33 4.05
CA SER A 394 -17.42 -21.68 3.94
C SER A 394 -18.22 -20.81 4.91
N THR A 395 -19.11 -19.96 4.39
CA THR A 395 -20.05 -19.16 5.18
C THR A 395 -21.38 -19.89 5.43
N TYR A 396 -21.40 -21.23 5.46
CA TYR A 396 -22.61 -21.96 5.83
C TYR A 396 -22.29 -23.32 6.44
N GLY A 397 -22.77 -23.55 7.66
CA GLY A 397 -22.54 -24.78 8.41
C GLY A 397 -23.30 -25.97 7.81
N THR A 398 -22.60 -27.07 7.55
CA THR A 398 -23.17 -28.42 7.50
C THR A 398 -22.03 -29.45 7.60
N PHE A 399 -22.02 -30.16 8.74
CA PHE A 399 -21.34 -31.40 9.14
C PHE A 399 -19.94 -31.79 8.58
N ASP A 400 -19.02 -32.00 9.53
CA ASP A 400 -17.65 -32.53 9.39
C ASP A 400 -17.53 -33.87 8.65
N GLU A 401 -16.40 -34.07 7.94
CA GLU A 401 -15.56 -35.27 8.10
C GLU A 401 -14.05 -34.92 7.95
N ASN A 402 -13.32 -35.02 9.07
CA ASN A 402 -11.87 -35.17 9.31
C ASN A 402 -10.81 -34.38 8.49
N PRO A 403 -10.03 -33.48 9.12
CA PRO A 403 -8.74 -33.07 8.60
C PRO A 403 -7.67 -34.08 9.02
N THR A 404 -7.03 -34.73 8.04
CA THR A 404 -5.73 -35.35 8.28
C THR A 404 -4.70 -34.22 8.39
N SER A 405 -4.03 -34.17 9.54
CA SER A 405 -2.99 -33.22 9.85
C SER A 405 -1.72 -33.54 9.06
N GLU A 406 -1.39 -32.73 8.06
CA GLU A 406 0.00 -32.53 7.65
C GLU A 406 0.51 -31.27 8.34
N ALA A 407 1.34 -31.48 9.36
CA ALA A 407 2.06 -30.42 10.01
C ALA A 407 3.14 -29.91 9.05
N ASP A 408 2.93 -28.74 8.46
CA ASP A 408 4.00 -28.01 7.79
C ASP A 408 5.01 -27.57 8.85
N GLU A 409 6.21 -28.16 8.77
CA GLU A 409 7.36 -27.88 9.62
C GLU A 409 7.66 -26.37 9.62
N ALA A 410 7.49 -25.74 10.77
CA ALA A 410 7.99 -24.41 11.04
C ALA A 410 9.53 -24.42 10.89
N ALA A 411 10.04 -23.71 9.88
CA ALA A 411 11.48 -23.47 9.74
C ALA A 411 12.02 -22.74 10.99
N PRO A 412 13.19 -23.12 11.53
CA PRO A 412 13.66 -22.62 12.80
C PRO A 412 13.98 -21.12 12.72
N LEU A 413 13.43 -20.37 13.67
CA LEU A 413 13.77 -18.97 13.93
C LEU A 413 15.28 -18.85 14.17
N LEU A 414 16.00 -18.22 13.23
CA LEU A 414 17.42 -17.90 13.41
C LEU A 414 17.59 -17.00 14.65
N SER A 415 18.41 -17.48 15.59
CA SER A 415 18.79 -16.77 16.82
C SER A 415 19.36 -15.38 16.53
N ASP A 416 19.12 -14.44 17.43
CA ASP A 416 19.46 -13.01 17.36
C ASP A 416 20.92 -12.72 16.94
N SER A 417 21.87 -13.59 17.33
CA SER A 417 23.29 -13.47 16.96
C SER A 417 23.61 -13.80 15.49
N GLY A 418 22.77 -14.60 14.84
CA GLY A 418 22.88 -14.91 13.40
C GLY A 418 22.28 -13.81 12.54
N ARG A 419 21.24 -13.13 13.04
CA ARG A 419 20.63 -11.97 12.38
C ARG A 419 21.62 -10.80 12.32
N ARG A 420 22.21 -10.38 13.45
CA ARG A 420 23.19 -9.28 13.47
C ARG A 420 24.38 -9.52 12.52
N ARG A 421 24.92 -10.74 12.46
CA ARG A 421 26.05 -11.06 11.57
C ARG A 421 25.71 -10.93 10.09
N ALA A 422 24.54 -11.40 9.66
CA ALA A 422 24.10 -11.25 8.27
C ALA A 422 23.84 -9.77 7.91
N TRP A 423 23.33 -8.98 8.88
CA TRP A 423 23.10 -7.55 8.75
C TRP A 423 24.42 -6.75 8.65
N ASP A 424 25.39 -7.00 9.53
CA ASP A 424 26.69 -6.34 9.51
C ASP A 424 27.48 -6.67 8.22
N GLU A 425 27.38 -7.93 7.76
CA GLU A 425 28.01 -8.37 6.53
C GLU A 425 27.39 -7.70 5.29
N TRP A 426 26.07 -7.52 5.26
CA TRP A 426 25.38 -6.82 4.16
C TRP A 426 25.71 -5.31 4.15
N ILE A 427 25.69 -4.66 5.32
CA ILE A 427 26.05 -3.23 5.46
C ILE A 427 27.51 -2.98 5.00
N SER A 428 28.45 -3.86 5.38
CA SER A 428 29.86 -3.73 4.98
C SER A 428 30.13 -3.91 3.47
N ARG A 429 29.18 -4.49 2.73
CA ARG A 429 29.28 -4.65 1.27
C ARG A 429 28.87 -3.41 0.50
N ILE A 430 28.02 -2.55 1.09
CA ILE A 430 27.39 -1.41 0.41
C ILE A 430 27.96 -0.07 0.90
N PHE A 431 28.40 0.00 2.15
CA PHE A 431 28.88 1.21 2.80
C PHE A 431 30.26 1.02 3.42
N GLU A 432 31.09 2.05 3.37
CA GLU A 432 32.37 2.15 4.08
C GLU A 432 32.32 3.30 5.09
N LYS A 433 33.15 3.27 6.13
CA LYS A 433 33.27 4.42 7.03
C LYS A 433 34.28 5.40 6.46
N ASP A 434 33.89 6.67 6.36
CA ASP A 434 34.82 7.74 6.08
C ASP A 434 35.73 8.04 7.28
N GLU A 435 36.69 8.95 7.10
CA GLU A 435 37.65 9.33 8.15
C GLU A 435 36.98 9.96 9.39
N SER A 436 35.72 10.39 9.29
CA SER A 436 34.92 10.92 10.40
C SER A 436 34.11 9.84 11.14
N GLY A 437 34.13 8.59 10.65
CA GLY A 437 33.37 7.47 11.18
C GLY A 437 31.92 7.43 10.69
N GLN A 438 31.52 8.31 9.76
CA GLN A 438 30.23 8.25 9.10
C GLN A 438 30.24 7.21 7.99
N MET A 439 29.16 6.45 7.89
CA MET A 439 28.98 5.46 6.83
C MET A 439 28.65 6.20 5.53
N VAL A 440 29.48 6.01 4.52
CA VAL A 440 29.33 6.57 3.17
C VAL A 440 29.19 5.43 2.16
N PRO A 441 28.42 5.60 1.07
CA PRO A 441 28.29 4.58 0.05
C PRO A 441 29.64 4.26 -0.56
N ARG A 442 29.96 2.97 -0.67
CA ARG A 442 31.19 2.54 -1.32
C ARG A 442 31.15 2.94 -2.79
N ARG A 443 32.20 3.65 -3.26
CA ARG A 443 32.30 4.11 -4.65
C ARG A 443 32.55 3.00 -5.65
#